data_AF-A0A7G5FFG6-F1
#
_entry.id   AF-A0A7G5FFG6-F1
#
_cell.length_a   1.000
_cell.length_b   1.000
_cell.length_c   1.000
_cell.angle_alpha   90.00
_cell.angle_beta   90.00
_cell.angle_gamma   90.00
#
_symmetry.space_group_name_H-M   'P 1'
#
loop_
_entity.id
_entity.type
_entity.pdbx_description
1 polymer ?
#
loop_
_entity_poly.entity_id
_entity_poly.type
_entity_poly.pdbx_seq_one_letter_code
_entity_poly.pdbx_strand_id
1 'polypeptide(L)'
;MSTKVHYSASRFTPEQRREIALKYAGLPWGQKGPFAQRLGISGDTLRSWVAACADGDLDNGLIPRKTGKMTTDDVAEITRLKKLLDDQHAQHAEALAQQEQKHAELVAAYEAKLADKDAEIIKLDKAADALGKAITVLHDLGGARGEAGNN
;
A
#
# COMPACT_ATOMS: atom_id res chain seq x y z
N MET A 1 34.04 -40.29 -19.81
CA MET A 1 33.75 -38.85 -20.02
C MET A 1 32.29 -38.62 -19.68
N SER A 2 31.99 -37.96 -18.55
CA SER A 2 30.61 -37.74 -18.09
C SER A 2 30.05 -36.52 -18.81
N THR A 3 29.13 -36.72 -19.75
CA THR A 3 28.44 -35.64 -20.46
C THR A 3 27.56 -34.90 -19.45
N LYS A 4 28.06 -33.77 -18.92
CA LYS A 4 27.30 -32.91 -18.01
C LYS A 4 26.20 -32.25 -18.83
N VAL A 5 24.95 -32.67 -18.59
CA VAL A 5 23.77 -32.00 -19.16
C VAL A 5 23.72 -30.61 -18.52
N HIS A 6 23.99 -29.58 -19.32
CA HIS A 6 23.85 -28.20 -18.91
C HIS A 6 22.47 -27.71 -19.34
N TYR A 7 21.59 -27.41 -18.38
CA TYR A 7 20.31 -26.78 -18.68
C TYR A 7 20.56 -25.36 -19.21
N SER A 8 19.86 -25.00 -20.29
CA SER A 8 19.94 -23.66 -20.87
C SER A 8 19.44 -22.61 -19.87
N ALA A 9 20.16 -21.49 -19.78
CA ALA A 9 19.81 -20.31 -19.01
C ALA A 9 18.35 -19.83 -19.25
N SER A 10 17.80 -20.12 -20.43
CA SER A 10 16.43 -19.80 -20.83
C SER A 10 15.33 -20.46 -19.98
N ARG A 11 15.65 -21.48 -19.18
CA ARG A 11 14.67 -22.14 -18.29
C ARG A 11 14.27 -21.29 -17.08
N PHE A 12 15.09 -20.32 -16.68
CA PHE A 12 14.86 -19.51 -15.48
C PHE A 12 14.37 -18.11 -15.85
N THR A 13 13.39 -17.60 -15.10
CA THR A 13 12.96 -16.20 -15.21
C THR A 13 14.07 -15.24 -14.73
N PRO A 14 14.05 -13.96 -15.11
CA PRO A 14 15.01 -12.97 -14.60
C PRO A 14 15.14 -12.95 -13.06
N GLU A 15 14.01 -13.01 -12.36
CA GLU A 15 13.93 -13.00 -10.89
C GLU A 15 14.56 -14.26 -10.30
N GLN A 16 14.29 -15.42 -10.88
CA GLN A 16 14.89 -16.68 -10.47
C GLN A 16 16.40 -16.69 -10.70
N ARG A 17 16.87 -16.11 -11.82
CA ARG A 17 18.31 -15.96 -12.08
C ARG A 17 18.97 -15.06 -11.04
N ARG A 18 18.31 -13.98 -10.64
CA ARG A 18 18.79 -13.07 -9.59
C ARG A 18 18.90 -13.77 -8.24
N GLU A 19 17.87 -14.53 -7.84
CA GLU A 19 17.90 -15.28 -6.58
C GLU A 19 19.02 -16.34 -6.57
N ILE A 20 19.17 -17.06 -7.68
CA ILE A 20 20.23 -18.07 -7.85
C ILE A 20 21.62 -17.41 -7.82
N ALA A 21 21.80 -16.27 -8.47
CA ALA A 21 23.06 -15.54 -8.50
C ALA A 21 23.46 -15.03 -7.11
N LEU A 22 22.51 -14.44 -6.36
CA LEU A 22 22.74 -13.99 -4.98
C LEU A 22 23.16 -15.16 -4.08
N LYS A 23 22.45 -16.30 -4.16
CA LYS A 23 22.81 -17.53 -3.43
C LYS A 23 24.21 -18.00 -3.82
N TYR A 24 24.52 -18.09 -5.12
CA TYR A 24 25.82 -18.54 -5.61
C TYR A 24 26.98 -17.62 -5.18
N ALA A 25 26.77 -16.31 -5.17
CA ALA A 25 27.78 -15.34 -4.76
C ALA A 25 28.18 -15.51 -3.28
N GLY A 26 27.19 -15.69 -2.39
CA GLY A 26 27.36 -15.85 -0.95
C GLY A 26 27.82 -17.23 -0.46
N LEU A 27 27.94 -18.24 -1.34
CA LEU A 27 28.41 -19.57 -0.94
C LEU A 27 29.89 -19.58 -0.51
N PRO A 28 30.23 -20.32 0.56
CA PRO A 28 31.61 -20.56 0.96
C PRO A 28 32.46 -21.22 -0.13
N TRP A 29 33.79 -21.11 0.01
CA TRP A 29 34.74 -21.78 -0.89
C TRP A 29 34.49 -23.29 -0.93
N GLY A 30 34.57 -23.89 -2.12
CA GLY A 30 34.26 -25.31 -2.37
C GLY A 30 32.77 -25.64 -2.56
N GLN A 31 31.82 -24.79 -2.14
CA GLN A 31 30.38 -25.10 -2.26
C GLN A 31 29.75 -24.65 -3.59
N LYS A 32 30.43 -23.76 -4.32
CA LYS A 32 29.97 -23.20 -5.60
C LYS A 32 29.83 -24.25 -6.71
N GLY A 33 30.80 -25.16 -6.81
CA GLY A 33 30.78 -26.25 -7.81
C GLY A 33 29.59 -27.21 -7.63
N PRO A 34 29.40 -27.79 -6.43
CA PRO A 34 28.24 -28.64 -6.14
C PRO A 34 26.89 -27.92 -6.35
N PHE A 35 26.79 -26.63 -6.00
CA PHE A 35 25.59 -25.85 -6.23
C PHE A 35 25.26 -25.69 -7.72
N ALA A 36 26.26 -25.33 -8.53
CA ALA A 36 26.11 -25.24 -9.98
C ALA A 36 25.68 -26.59 -10.60
N GLN A 37 26.27 -27.68 -10.11
CA GLN A 37 25.96 -29.04 -10.56
C GLN A 37 24.53 -29.47 -10.21
N ARG A 38 24.03 -29.15 -9.01
CA ARG A 38 22.65 -29.45 -8.61
C ARG A 38 21.61 -28.77 -9.49
N LEU A 39 21.89 -27.54 -9.93
CA LEU A 39 21.02 -26.79 -10.84
C LEU A 39 21.24 -27.16 -12.32
N GLY A 40 22.29 -27.95 -12.60
CA GLY A 40 22.75 -28.26 -13.96
C GLY A 40 23.14 -27.02 -14.77
N ILE A 41 23.62 -25.97 -14.10
CA ILE A 41 24.07 -24.72 -14.73
C ILE A 41 25.59 -24.69 -14.71
N SER A 42 26.23 -24.15 -15.76
CA SER A 42 27.68 -23.97 -15.75
C SER A 42 28.10 -22.90 -14.73
N GLY A 43 29.27 -23.08 -14.10
CA GLY A 43 29.80 -22.07 -13.18
C GLY A 43 30.10 -20.73 -13.86
N ASP A 44 30.37 -20.73 -15.17
CA ASP A 44 30.58 -19.53 -15.97
C ASP A 44 29.28 -18.74 -16.17
N THR A 45 28.18 -19.44 -16.44
CA THR A 45 26.84 -18.83 -16.51
C THR A 45 26.46 -18.17 -15.20
N LEU A 46 26.69 -18.85 -14.06
CA LEU A 46 26.42 -18.28 -12.74
C LEU A 46 27.29 -17.07 -12.43
N ARG A 47 28.59 -17.10 -12.79
CA ARG A 47 29.48 -15.93 -12.67
C ARG A 47 29.02 -14.75 -13.52
N SER A 48 28.53 -15.02 -14.74
CA SER A 48 27.95 -14.00 -15.61
C SER A 48 26.68 -13.39 -15.02
N TRP A 49 25.82 -14.19 -14.39
CA TRP A 49 24.62 -13.68 -13.71
C TRP A 49 24.95 -12.86 -12.46
N VAL A 50 26.00 -13.24 -11.71
CA VAL A 50 26.46 -12.45 -10.57
C VAL A 50 26.96 -11.07 -11.02
N ALA A 51 27.74 -11.00 -12.10
CA ALA A 51 28.18 -9.71 -12.67
C ALA A 51 26.96 -8.87 -13.11
N ALA A 52 26.03 -9.49 -13.85
CA ALA A 52 24.80 -8.82 -14.31
C ALA A 52 23.89 -8.33 -13.18
N CYS A 53 23.89 -9.00 -12.02
CA CYS A 53 23.17 -8.53 -10.84
C CYS A 53 23.82 -7.27 -10.25
N ALA A 54 25.15 -7.22 -10.19
CA ALA A 54 25.87 -6.03 -9.73
C ALA A 54 25.65 -4.82 -10.65
N ASP A 55 25.59 -5.07 -11.96
CA ASP A 55 25.38 -4.02 -12.96
C ASP A 55 23.90 -3.59 -13.11
N GLY A 56 22.94 -4.30 -12.48
CA GLY A 56 21.50 -4.01 -12.59
C GLY A 56 20.86 -4.43 -13.93
N ASP A 57 21.61 -5.17 -14.76
CA ASP A 57 21.22 -5.55 -16.13
C ASP A 57 20.24 -6.74 -16.16
N LEU A 58 20.18 -7.54 -15.09
CA LEU A 58 19.35 -8.76 -15.05
C LEU A 58 17.85 -8.49 -15.00
N ASP A 59 17.43 -7.42 -14.30
CA ASP A 59 16.01 -7.06 -14.17
C ASP A 59 15.48 -6.40 -15.47
N ASN A 60 16.35 -5.93 -16.36
CA ASN A 60 16.01 -5.24 -17.61
C ASN A 60 16.08 -6.15 -18.86
N GLY A 61 16.42 -7.43 -18.72
CA GLY A 61 16.58 -8.36 -19.85
C GLY A 61 17.74 -8.01 -20.79
N LEU A 62 18.64 -7.10 -20.38
CA LEU A 62 19.76 -6.64 -21.17
C LEU A 62 20.93 -7.64 -21.07
N ILE A 63 21.66 -7.81 -22.18
CA ILE A 63 22.88 -8.61 -22.20
C ILE A 63 23.93 -7.90 -21.32
N PRO A 64 24.48 -8.57 -20.30
CA PRO A 64 25.31 -7.91 -19.29
C PRO A 64 26.52 -7.19 -19.89
N ARG A 65 26.70 -5.90 -19.61
CA ARG A 65 27.99 -5.23 -19.89
C ARG A 65 28.95 -5.60 -18.78
N LYS A 66 30.08 -6.22 -19.12
CA LYS A 66 31.10 -6.61 -18.13
C LYS A 66 31.73 -5.37 -17.47
N THR A 67 31.14 -4.83 -16.41
CA THR A 67 31.71 -3.66 -15.71
C THR A 67 31.85 -3.84 -14.20
N GLY A 68 30.95 -4.58 -13.53
CA GLY A 68 30.97 -4.75 -12.07
C GLY A 68 31.31 -6.16 -11.59
N LYS A 69 32.09 -6.27 -10.51
CA LYS A 69 32.18 -7.51 -9.69
C LYS A 69 31.32 -7.32 -8.45
N MET A 70 30.29 -8.15 -8.27
CA MET A 70 29.54 -8.18 -7.01
C MET A 70 30.40 -8.79 -5.90
N THR A 71 30.55 -8.08 -4.79
CA THR A 71 31.24 -8.55 -3.59
C THR A 71 30.27 -9.26 -2.65
N THR A 72 30.80 -9.95 -1.64
CA THR A 72 29.98 -10.55 -0.57
C THR A 72 29.29 -9.49 0.29
N ASP A 73 29.90 -8.31 0.41
CA ASP A 73 29.36 -7.20 1.20
C ASP A 73 28.15 -6.58 0.50
N ASP A 74 28.20 -6.46 -0.84
CA ASP A 74 27.05 -6.03 -1.64
C ASP A 74 25.84 -6.97 -1.46
N VAL A 75 26.08 -8.29 -1.39
CA VAL A 75 25.01 -9.28 -1.18
C VAL A 75 24.41 -9.16 0.22
N ALA A 76 25.24 -8.95 1.24
CA ALA A 76 24.78 -8.76 2.60
C ALA A 76 23.94 -7.48 2.72
N GLU A 77 24.37 -6.39 2.07
CA GLU A 77 23.65 -5.12 2.08
C GLU A 77 22.32 -5.21 1.31
N ILE A 78 22.28 -5.83 0.14
CA ILE A 78 21.02 -6.07 -0.60
C ILE A 78 20.04 -6.88 0.26
N THR A 79 20.52 -7.90 0.97
CA THR A 79 19.67 -8.73 1.84
C THR A 79 19.12 -7.92 3.00
N ARG A 80 19.98 -7.10 3.63
CA ARG A 80 19.58 -6.19 4.70
C ARG A 80 18.54 -5.18 4.24
N LEU A 81 18.78 -4.52 3.10
CA LEU A 81 17.89 -3.51 2.56
C LEU A 81 16.53 -4.09 2.16
N LYS A 82 16.51 -5.31 1.59
CA LYS A 82 15.25 -6.02 1.32
C LYS A 82 14.44 -6.25 2.58
N LYS A 83 15.09 -6.74 3.65
CA LYS A 83 14.42 -6.93 4.94
C LYS A 83 13.87 -5.60 5.49
N LEU A 84 14.66 -4.54 5.44
CA LEU A 84 14.24 -3.22 5.90
C LEU A 84 13.03 -2.70 5.10
N LEU A 85 13.01 -2.95 3.78
CA LEU A 85 11.90 -2.57 2.92
C LEU A 85 10.62 -3.36 3.27
N ASP A 86 10.74 -4.66 3.53
CA ASP A 86 9.63 -5.50 3.95
C ASP A 86 9.06 -5.04 5.31
N ASP A 87 9.94 -4.75 6.27
CA ASP A 87 9.56 -4.21 7.58
C ASP A 87 8.87 -2.84 7.44
N GLN A 88 9.41 -1.97 6.57
CA GLN A 88 8.82 -0.65 6.30
C GLN A 88 7.44 -0.77 5.64
N HIS A 89 7.26 -1.68 4.69
CA HIS A 89 5.95 -1.93 4.07
C HIS A 89 4.93 -2.45 5.08
N ALA A 90 5.33 -3.32 6.01
CA ALA A 90 4.45 -3.79 7.08
C ALA A 90 4.02 -2.62 7.98
N GLN A 91 4.95 -1.75 8.37
CA GLN A 91 4.65 -0.55 9.17
C GLN A 91 3.68 0.40 8.47
N HIS A 92 3.86 0.65 7.16
CA HIS A 92 2.94 1.50 6.40
C HIS A 92 1.55 0.89 6.28
N ALA A 93 1.44 -0.43 6.09
CA ALA A 93 0.16 -1.12 6.05
C ALA A 93 -0.61 -1.01 7.38
N GLU A 94 0.10 -1.19 8.51
CA GLU A 94 -0.50 -1.00 9.84
C GLU A 94 -0.92 0.45 10.08
N ALA A 95 -0.10 1.42 9.68
CA ALA A 95 -0.42 2.85 9.82
C ALA A 95 -1.67 3.24 9.01
N LEU A 96 -1.81 2.73 7.78
CA LEU A 96 -2.98 2.96 6.96
C LEU A 96 -4.25 2.39 7.60
N ALA A 97 -4.18 1.15 8.10
CA ALA A 97 -5.32 0.53 8.80
C ALA A 97 -5.74 1.33 10.05
N GLN A 98 -4.79 1.84 10.84
CA GLN A 98 -5.09 2.69 11.99
C GLN A 98 -5.71 4.03 11.58
N GLN A 99 -5.25 4.61 10.47
CA GLN A 99 -5.80 5.86 9.96
C GLN A 99 -7.24 5.67 9.46
N GLU A 100 -7.52 4.58 8.75
CA GLU A 100 -8.87 4.24 8.29
C GLU A 100 -9.82 4.03 9.46
N GLN A 101 -9.38 3.33 10.52
CA GLN A 101 -10.16 3.16 11.74
C GLN A 101 -10.48 4.50 12.40
N LYS A 102 -9.48 5.36 12.62
CA LYS A 102 -9.68 6.71 13.17
C LYS A 102 -10.61 7.55 12.31
N HIS A 103 -10.51 7.44 10.99
CA HIS A 103 -11.38 8.16 10.08
C HIS A 103 -12.83 7.66 10.18
N ALA A 104 -13.04 6.34 10.24
CA ALA A 104 -14.36 5.75 10.41
C ALA A 104 -15.01 6.17 11.75
N GLU A 105 -14.23 6.20 12.84
CA GLU A 105 -14.69 6.70 14.14
C GLU A 105 -15.09 8.17 14.08
N LEU A 106 -14.28 9.01 13.44
CA LEU A 106 -14.59 10.43 13.26
C LEU A 106 -15.87 10.62 12.42
N VAL A 107 -16.02 9.88 11.32
CA VAL A 107 -17.22 9.94 10.48
C VAL A 107 -18.46 9.57 11.29
N ALA A 108 -18.42 8.44 12.03
CA ALA A 108 -19.54 8.02 12.88
C ALA A 108 -19.88 9.07 13.95
N ALA A 109 -18.87 9.70 14.56
CA ALA A 109 -19.07 10.77 15.54
C ALA A 109 -19.69 12.04 14.91
N TYR A 110 -19.31 12.39 13.68
CA TYR A 110 -19.89 13.52 12.96
C TYR A 110 -21.33 13.24 12.51
N GLU A 111 -21.62 12.03 12.05
CA GLU A 111 -22.97 11.61 11.68
C GLU A 111 -23.92 11.67 12.87
N ALA A 112 -23.49 11.21 14.05
CA ALA A 112 -24.28 11.33 15.27
C ALA A 112 -24.60 12.81 15.62
N LYS A 113 -23.61 13.70 15.49
CA LYS A 113 -23.82 15.14 15.73
C LYS A 113 -24.75 15.78 14.70
N LEU A 114 -24.72 15.34 13.45
CA LEU A 114 -25.64 15.80 12.42
C LEU A 114 -27.08 15.37 12.76
N ALA A 115 -27.27 14.11 13.18
CA ALA A 115 -28.58 13.62 13.60
C ALA A 115 -29.15 14.42 14.79
N ASP A 116 -28.31 14.75 15.78
CA ASP A 116 -28.72 15.59 16.91
C ASP A 116 -29.13 16.99 16.46
N LYS A 117 -28.36 17.60 15.56
CA LYS A 117 -28.67 18.93 15.00
C LYS A 117 -29.94 18.92 14.15
N ASP A 118 -30.16 17.88 13.35
CA ASP A 118 -31.38 17.74 12.55
C ASP A 118 -32.62 17.61 13.45
N ALA A 119 -32.50 16.86 14.55
CA ALA A 119 -33.56 16.76 15.55
C ALA A 119 -33.84 18.10 16.25
N GLU A 120 -32.82 18.93 16.49
CA GLU A 120 -32.97 20.28 17.02
C GLU A 120 -33.66 21.22 16.02
N ILE A 121 -33.25 21.18 14.74
CA ILE A 121 -33.88 21.96 13.67
C ILE A 121 -35.36 21.62 13.56
N ILE A 122 -35.74 20.34 13.57
CA ILE A 122 -37.15 19.91 13.52
C ILE A 122 -37.94 20.47 14.71
N LYS A 123 -37.34 20.56 15.90
CA LYS A 123 -38.02 21.15 17.08
C LYS A 123 -38.20 22.66 16.92
N LEU A 124 -37.17 23.36 16.47
CA LEU A 124 -37.22 24.81 16.24
C LEU A 124 -38.21 25.17 15.14
N ASP A 125 -38.26 24.41 14.06
CA ASP A 125 -39.19 24.59 12.94
C ASP A 125 -40.65 24.45 13.40
N LYS A 126 -40.96 23.40 14.17
CA LYS A 126 -42.29 23.23 14.78
C LYS A 126 -42.68 24.38 15.72
N ALA A 127 -41.73 24.93 16.47
CA ALA A 127 -41.98 26.07 17.35
C ALA A 127 -42.27 27.33 16.54
N ALA A 128 -41.49 27.59 15.49
CA ALA A 128 -41.69 28.71 14.57
C ALA A 128 -43.07 28.63 13.88
N ASP A 129 -43.45 27.45 13.39
CA ASP A 129 -44.78 27.18 12.81
C ASP A 129 -45.93 27.49 13.79
N ALA A 130 -45.80 27.04 15.04
CA ALA A 130 -46.80 27.29 16.07
C ALA A 130 -46.93 28.79 16.39
N LEU A 131 -45.82 29.50 16.48
CA LEU A 131 -45.80 30.96 16.67
C LEU A 131 -46.43 31.69 15.47
N GLY A 132 -46.11 31.27 14.25
CA GLY A 132 -46.72 31.82 13.03
C GLY A 132 -48.23 31.68 13.02
N LYS A 133 -48.75 30.48 13.33
CA LYS A 133 -50.19 30.23 13.45
C LYS A 133 -50.85 31.09 14.53
N ALA A 134 -50.21 31.25 15.70
CA ALA A 134 -50.74 32.08 16.77
C ALA A 134 -50.83 33.56 16.37
N ILE A 135 -49.83 34.08 15.65
CA ILE A 135 -49.84 35.45 15.12
C ILE A 135 -51.00 35.62 14.13
N THR A 136 -51.21 34.67 13.21
CA THR A 136 -52.35 34.72 12.27
C THR A 136 -53.68 34.77 13.01
N VAL A 137 -53.90 33.90 14.00
CA VAL A 137 -55.13 33.88 14.80
C VAL A 137 -55.33 35.21 15.56
N LEU A 138 -54.26 35.75 16.16
CA LEU A 138 -54.33 37.04 16.86
C LEU A 138 -54.64 38.20 15.92
N HIS A 139 -54.06 38.20 14.71
CA HIS A 139 -54.33 39.19 13.69
C HIS A 139 -55.80 39.14 13.24
N ASP A 140 -56.33 37.94 12.99
CA ASP A 140 -57.72 37.75 12.57
C ASP A 140 -58.72 38.17 13.67
N LEU A 141 -58.44 37.84 14.93
CA LEU A 141 -59.25 38.27 16.08
C LEU A 141 -59.16 39.78 16.35
N GLY A 142 -57.99 40.39 16.12
CA GLY A 142 -57.78 41.83 16.22
C GLY A 142 -58.53 42.61 15.14
N GLY A 143 -58.54 42.09 13.90
CA GLY A 143 -59.32 42.64 12.79
C GLY A 143 -60.82 42.58 13.04
N ALA A 144 -61.34 41.45 13.51
CA ALA A 144 -62.76 41.29 13.84
C ALA A 144 -63.24 42.20 14.99
N ARG A 145 -62.36 42.52 15.94
CA ARG A 145 -62.68 43.43 17.06
C ARG A 145 -62.68 44.91 16.65
N GLY A 146 -61.93 45.28 15.60
CA GLY A 146 -61.92 46.63 15.03
C GLY A 146 -63.20 46.98 14.28
N GLU A 147 -63.86 46.01 13.66
CA GLU A 147 -65.11 46.22 12.91
C GLU A 147 -66.37 46.27 13.81
N ALA A 148 -66.35 45.66 15.00
CA ALA A 148 -67.48 45.67 15.93
C ALA A 148 -67.54 46.92 16.85
N GLY A 149 -66.54 47.81 16.80
CA GLY A 149 -66.45 49.01 17.65
C GLY A 149 -66.87 50.32 17.00
N ASN A 150 -67.36 50.30 15.76
CA ASN A 150 -67.77 51.49 15.02
C ASN A 150 -69.22 51.34 14.52
N ASN A 151 -70.17 51.40 15.44
CA ASN A 151 -71.60 51.60 15.14
C ASN A 151 -72.27 52.33 16.31
#